data_AF-A0A6T8N7U2-F1
#
_entry.id   AF-A0A6T8N7U2-F1
#
_cell.length_a   1.000
_cell.length_b   1.000
_cell.length_c   1.000
_cell.angle_alpha   90.00
_cell.angle_beta   90.00
_cell.angle_gamma   90.00
#
_symmetry.space_group_name_H-M   'P 1'
#
loop_
_entity.id
_entity.type
_entity.pdbx_description
1 polymer ?
#
loop_
_entity_poly.entity_id
_entity_poly.type
_entity_poly.pdbx_seq_one_letter_code
_entity_poly.pdbx_strand_id
1 'polypeptide(L)'
;ENNIGPNNDGFELVYVAQRNDLNFWALNLIDQNKRDNKNDVLHDENVGITSSLLEQYPLAELGALRSFGDRLTNATDAAILATANGLLEFHRAHKFCSKCGSTTSSLKGGACRQCTGSDCGSRVYPRIDSAAIMLVTSPCEEYALLGRKKAWPQGRYSTLAGFAEVSL
;
A
#
# COMPACT_ATOMS: atom_id res chain seq x y z
N GLU A 1 17.44 13.47 -8.10
CA GLU A 1 17.01 13.06 -9.45
C GLU A 1 16.83 11.54 -9.42
N ASN A 2 15.60 11.06 -9.26
CA ASN A 2 15.31 9.67 -8.86
C ASN A 2 14.66 8.86 -9.99
N ASN A 3 15.16 9.01 -11.22
CA ASN A 3 14.66 8.25 -12.36
C ASN A 3 15.37 6.90 -12.44
N ILE A 4 14.78 5.90 -11.78
CA ILE A 4 15.07 4.49 -12.07
C ILE A 4 14.56 4.22 -13.49
N GLY A 5 15.42 3.67 -14.34
CA GLY A 5 15.21 3.50 -15.78
C GLY A 5 14.02 2.59 -16.15
N PRO A 6 13.65 2.55 -17.44
CA PRO A 6 12.43 1.89 -17.94
C PRO A 6 12.46 0.36 -17.90
N ASN A 7 13.61 -0.25 -17.58
CA ASN A 7 13.81 -1.70 -17.61
C ASN A 7 14.08 -2.20 -16.19
N ASN A 8 13.02 -2.38 -15.40
CA ASN A 8 13.08 -3.30 -14.27
C ASN A 8 12.47 -4.62 -14.72
N ASP A 9 13.16 -5.71 -14.41
CA ASP A 9 12.93 -7.10 -14.83
C ASP A 9 11.62 -7.69 -14.27
N GLY A 10 10.48 -7.07 -14.56
CA GLY A 10 9.15 -7.48 -14.07
C GLY A 10 8.82 -7.02 -12.66
N PHE A 11 9.78 -6.48 -11.91
CA PHE A 11 9.60 -6.01 -10.53
C PHE A 11 9.26 -4.52 -10.43
N GLU A 12 8.25 -4.22 -9.62
CA GLU A 12 7.80 -2.85 -9.40
C GLU A 12 8.41 -2.29 -8.12
N LEU A 13 9.35 -1.35 -8.28
CA LEU A 13 10.09 -0.70 -7.19
C LEU A 13 9.64 0.77 -7.07
N VAL A 14 9.27 1.17 -5.84
CA VAL A 14 8.77 2.52 -5.54
C VAL A 14 9.51 3.13 -4.36
N TYR A 15 9.86 4.41 -4.49
CA TYR A 15 10.46 5.20 -3.42
C TYR A 15 9.37 5.62 -2.43
N VAL A 16 9.63 5.44 -1.14
CA VAL A 16 8.63 5.69 -0.07
C VAL A 16 9.01 6.91 0.77
N ALA A 17 10.22 6.93 1.33
CA ALA A 17 10.65 7.97 2.26
C ALA A 17 12.18 8.01 2.44
N GLN A 18 12.68 9.07 3.07
CA GLN A 18 14.03 9.15 3.62
C GLN A 18 13.96 9.53 5.10
N ARG A 19 14.72 8.84 5.95
CA ARG A 19 14.84 9.15 7.39
C ARG A 19 16.24 8.78 7.88
N ASN A 20 16.91 9.71 8.55
CA ASN A 20 18.27 9.51 9.09
C ASN A 20 19.23 8.94 8.05
N ASP A 21 19.25 9.53 6.85
CA ASP A 21 20.04 9.10 5.69
C ASP A 21 19.73 7.70 5.13
N LEU A 22 18.72 7.01 5.69
CA LEU A 22 18.20 5.77 5.14
C LEU A 22 17.08 6.06 4.14
N ASN A 23 17.19 5.47 2.95
CA ASN A 23 16.14 5.50 1.93
C ASN A 23 15.27 4.25 2.05
N PHE A 24 13.96 4.46 2.10
CA PHE A 24 12.97 3.40 2.17
C PHE A 24 12.35 3.20 0.79
N TRP A 25 12.39 1.96 0.34
CA TRP A 25 11.82 1.52 -0.94
C TRP A 25 10.82 0.40 -0.67
N ALA A 26 9.77 0.34 -1.48
CA ALA A 26 8.83 -0.76 -1.47
C ALA A 26 8.90 -1.50 -2.80
N LEU A 27 8.75 -2.81 -2.72
CA LEU A 27 8.90 -3.72 -3.83
C LEU A 27 7.68 -4.62 -3.90
N ASN A 28 7.13 -4.76 -5.10
CA ASN A 28 6.12 -5.78 -5.36
C ASN A 28 6.81 -7.11 -5.70
N LEU A 29 6.71 -8.08 -4.79
CA LEU A 29 7.28 -9.43 -4.93
C LEU A 29 6.35 -10.42 -5.65
N ILE A 30 5.15 -10.00 -6.07
CA ILE A 30 4.19 -10.87 -6.76
C ILE A 30 4.37 -10.72 -8.26
N ASP A 31 4.66 -11.83 -8.94
CA ASP A 31 4.74 -11.88 -10.40
C ASP A 31 3.37 -11.60 -11.00
N GLN A 32 3.23 -10.42 -11.59
CA GLN A 32 1.98 -9.97 -12.17
C GLN A 32 1.65 -10.68 -13.50
N ASN A 33 2.57 -11.46 -14.06
CA ASN A 33 2.40 -12.19 -15.32
C ASN A 33 2.01 -13.66 -15.09
N LYS A 34 2.08 -14.17 -13.86
CA LYS A 34 1.61 -15.51 -13.49
C LYS A 34 0.21 -15.41 -12.88
N ARG A 35 -0.72 -16.28 -13.32
CA ARG A 35 -2.06 -16.36 -12.70
C ARG A 35 -1.87 -16.80 -11.25
N ASP A 36 -2.41 -15.99 -10.33
CA ASP A 36 -2.46 -16.19 -8.88
C ASP A 36 -2.35 -17.66 -8.43
N ASN A 37 -1.12 -18.12 -8.24
CA ASN A 37 -0.87 -19.23 -7.33
C ASN A 37 -0.58 -18.58 -5.98
N LYS A 38 -1.39 -18.87 -4.97
CA LYS A 38 -1.28 -18.31 -3.61
C LYS A 38 0.11 -18.49 -2.94
N ASN A 39 1.02 -19.21 -3.59
CA ASN A 39 2.35 -19.57 -3.11
C ASN A 39 3.49 -18.97 -3.96
N ASP A 40 3.20 -18.16 -4.99
CA ASP A 40 4.23 -17.58 -5.86
C ASP A 40 4.82 -16.31 -5.22
N VAL A 41 5.67 -16.50 -4.20
CA VAL A 41 6.65 -15.47 -3.80
C VAL A 41 7.79 -15.58 -4.81
N LEU A 42 8.11 -14.48 -5.50
CA LEU A 42 9.22 -14.49 -6.45
C LEU A 42 10.52 -14.86 -5.74
N HIS A 43 11.08 -16.01 -6.14
CA HIS A 43 12.46 -16.40 -5.90
C HIS A 43 13.34 -15.69 -6.94
N ASP A 44 13.63 -14.42 -6.72
CA ASP A 44 14.76 -13.76 -7.38
C ASP A 44 15.95 -13.80 -6.41
N GLU A 45 17.07 -14.34 -6.86
CA GLU A 45 18.31 -14.46 -6.08
C GLU A 45 18.93 -13.10 -5.70
N ASN A 46 18.53 -12.02 -6.38
CA ASN A 46 18.98 -10.66 -6.10
C ASN A 46 17.94 -9.82 -5.36
N VAL A 47 16.64 -10.15 -5.47
CA VAL A 47 15.56 -9.39 -4.83
C VAL A 47 14.36 -10.26 -4.42
N GLY A 48 14.59 -11.23 -3.55
CA GLY A 48 13.54 -12.11 -3.02
C GLY A 48 13.60 -12.22 -1.50
N ILE A 49 12.44 -12.29 -0.85
CA ILE A 49 12.35 -12.96 0.46
C ILE A 49 12.54 -14.45 0.14
N THR A 50 13.80 -14.88 0.11
CA THR A 50 14.13 -16.28 -0.13
C THR A 50 13.70 -17.12 1.07
N SER A 51 13.51 -18.43 0.86
CA SER A 51 13.32 -19.38 1.96
C SER A 51 14.46 -19.26 2.99
N SER A 52 15.68 -18.95 2.55
CA SER A 52 16.82 -18.68 3.41
C SER A 52 16.70 -17.41 4.27
N LEU A 53 16.01 -16.36 3.79
CA LEU A 53 15.72 -15.17 4.59
C LEU A 53 14.69 -15.50 5.69
N LEU A 54 13.66 -16.29 5.38
CA LEU A 54 12.68 -16.76 6.37
C LEU A 54 13.30 -17.73 7.38
N GLU A 55 14.24 -18.57 6.97
CA GLU A 55 15.03 -19.43 7.86
C GLU A 55 15.95 -18.61 8.78
N GLN A 56 16.53 -17.52 8.28
CA GLN A 56 17.38 -16.61 9.05
C GLN A 56 16.57 -15.77 10.06
N TYR A 57 15.31 -15.48 9.75
CA TYR A 57 14.38 -14.78 10.63
C TYR A 57 13.18 -15.68 10.95
N PRO A 58 13.34 -16.71 11.80
CA PRO A 58 12.27 -17.68 12.11
C PRO A 58 11.06 -17.05 12.83
N LEU A 59 11.17 -15.79 13.24
CA LEU A 59 10.08 -14.98 13.82
C LEU A 59 9.38 -14.07 12.79
N ALA A 60 9.81 -14.09 11.52
CA ALA A 60 9.19 -13.30 10.46
C ALA A 60 7.82 -13.88 10.10
N GLU A 61 6.79 -13.06 10.21
CA GLU A 61 5.41 -13.42 9.90
C GLU A 61 4.93 -12.58 8.71
N LEU A 62 4.35 -13.23 7.70
CA LEU A 62 3.74 -12.56 6.55
C LEU A 62 2.23 -12.46 6.75
N GLY A 63 1.66 -11.30 6.42
CA GLY A 63 0.23 -11.09 6.49
C GLY A 63 -0.18 -9.68 6.11
N ALA A 64 -1.48 -9.40 6.19
CA ALA A 64 -2.00 -8.09 5.84
C ALA A 64 -1.49 -7.01 6.81
N LEU A 65 -1.09 -5.83 6.33
CA LEU A 65 -0.64 -4.74 7.20
C LEU A 65 -1.62 -4.44 8.35
N ARG A 66 -2.93 -4.59 8.10
CA ARG A 66 -3.99 -4.41 9.10
C ARG A 66 -3.91 -5.38 10.29
N SER A 67 -3.36 -6.58 10.13
CA SER A 67 -3.21 -7.54 11.24
C SER A 67 -2.01 -7.24 12.14
N PHE A 68 -1.08 -6.37 11.70
CA PHE A 68 0.11 -6.01 12.46
C PHE A 68 0.12 -4.56 12.92
N GLY A 69 -0.85 -3.74 12.50
CA GLY A 69 -0.85 -2.31 12.78
C GLY A 69 -0.80 -1.94 14.27
N ASP A 70 -1.36 -2.80 15.13
CA ASP A 70 -1.31 -2.66 16.59
C ASP A 70 0.06 -2.95 17.21
N ARG A 71 0.94 -3.66 16.49
CA ARG A 71 2.32 -3.95 16.90
C ARG A 71 3.31 -2.86 16.47
N LEU A 72 2.89 -1.92 15.62
CA LEU A 72 3.72 -0.81 15.14
C LEU A 72 3.70 0.33 16.16
N THR A 73 4.62 0.28 17.12
CA THR A 73 4.69 1.27 18.21
C THR A 73 5.25 2.63 17.78
N ASN A 74 6.02 2.68 16.69
CA ASN A 74 6.56 3.91 16.13
C ASN A 74 5.64 4.44 15.01
N ALA A 75 5.06 5.62 15.23
CA ALA A 75 4.16 6.26 14.27
C ALA A 75 4.82 6.53 12.90
N THR A 76 6.12 6.80 12.86
CA THR A 76 6.86 7.04 11.62
C THR A 76 7.03 5.75 10.83
N ASP A 77 7.34 4.64 11.50
CA ASP A 77 7.46 3.34 10.83
C ASP A 77 6.09 2.90 10.28
N ALA A 78 5.02 3.13 11.04
CA ALA A 78 3.66 2.90 10.59
C ALA A 78 3.31 3.75 9.35
N ALA A 79 3.70 5.02 9.33
CA ALA A 79 3.48 5.92 8.20
C ALA A 79 4.25 5.46 6.94
N ILE A 80 5.52 5.05 7.09
CA ILE A 80 6.33 4.51 5.99
C ILE A 80 5.68 3.24 5.42
N LEU A 81 5.28 2.30 6.28
CA LEU A 81 4.65 1.05 5.85
C LEU A 81 3.29 1.28 5.18
N ALA A 82 2.46 2.18 5.73
CA ALA A 82 1.17 2.53 5.13
C ALA A 82 1.35 3.18 3.75
N THR A 83 2.34 4.07 3.62
CA THR A 83 2.69 4.73 2.35
C THR A 83 3.20 3.71 1.33
N ALA A 84 4.09 2.82 1.73
CA ALA A 84 4.58 1.72 0.89
C ALA A 84 3.42 0.88 0.35
N ASN A 85 2.53 0.42 1.23
CA ASN A 85 1.37 -0.39 0.84
C ASN A 85 0.43 0.37 -0.11
N GLY A 86 0.18 1.66 0.14
CA GLY A 86 -0.65 2.50 -0.71
C GLY A 86 -0.04 2.73 -2.10
N LEU A 87 1.27 2.97 -2.19
CA LEU A 87 1.97 3.12 -3.47
C LEU A 87 1.97 1.83 -4.28
N LEU A 88 2.27 0.68 -3.65
CA LEU A 88 2.24 -0.61 -4.35
C LEU A 88 0.83 -0.92 -4.88
N GLU A 89 -0.22 -0.65 -4.11
CA GLU A 89 -1.60 -0.83 -4.56
C GLU A 89 -1.97 0.14 -5.70
N PHE A 90 -1.57 1.42 -5.60
CA PHE A 90 -1.75 2.39 -6.67
C PHE A 90 -1.14 1.87 -7.98
N HIS A 91 0.09 1.38 -7.90
CA HIS A 91 0.82 0.82 -9.03
C HIS A 91 0.13 -0.42 -9.64
N ARG A 92 -0.31 -1.34 -8.79
CA ARG A 92 -1.10 -2.53 -9.20
C ARG A 92 -2.38 -2.14 -9.93
N ALA A 93 -3.10 -1.13 -9.43
CA ALA A 93 -4.39 -0.70 -9.98
C ALA A 93 -4.27 0.13 -11.27
N HIS A 94 -3.14 0.79 -11.51
CA HIS A 94 -2.99 1.77 -12.60
C HIS A 94 -2.01 1.33 -13.70
N LYS A 95 -1.88 0.01 -13.97
CA LYS A 95 -1.04 -0.50 -15.07
C LYS A 95 -1.50 -0.02 -16.44
N PHE A 96 -2.80 0.18 -16.62
CA PHE A 96 -3.42 0.68 -17.85
C PHE A 96 -4.05 2.06 -17.64
N CYS A 97 -4.07 2.86 -18.69
CA CYS A 97 -4.64 4.19 -18.67
C CYS A 97 -6.16 4.11 -18.67
N SER A 98 -6.80 4.70 -17.66
CA SER A 98 -8.26 4.79 -17.57
C SER A 98 -8.91 5.62 -18.69
N LYS A 99 -8.14 6.44 -19.42
CA LYS A 99 -8.65 7.26 -20.54
C LYS A 99 -8.62 6.54 -21.88
N CYS A 100 -7.55 5.80 -22.19
CA CYS A 100 -7.35 5.22 -23.54
C CYS A 100 -6.98 3.74 -23.55
N GLY A 101 -6.83 3.09 -22.40
CA GLY A 101 -6.52 1.65 -22.31
C GLY A 101 -5.05 1.27 -22.57
N SER A 102 -4.22 2.18 -23.08
CA SER A 102 -2.77 1.92 -23.26
C SER A 102 -2.07 1.64 -21.92
N THR A 103 -0.90 1.00 -21.96
CA THR A 103 -0.08 0.81 -20.76
C THR A 103 0.40 2.14 -20.18
N THR A 104 0.89 2.09 -18.95
CA THR A 104 1.46 3.26 -18.28
C THR A 104 2.86 2.93 -17.76
N SER A 105 3.73 3.93 -17.71
CA SER A 105 5.06 3.84 -17.11
C SER A 105 5.13 4.59 -15.78
N SER A 106 5.93 4.08 -14.85
CA SER A 106 6.20 4.74 -13.56
C SER A 106 7.09 5.97 -13.77
N LEU A 107 6.82 7.05 -13.04
CA LEU A 107 7.61 8.28 -13.00
C LEU A 107 7.74 8.79 -11.56
N LYS A 108 8.66 9.74 -11.34
CA LYS A 108 8.86 10.42 -10.04
C LYS A 108 9.07 9.43 -8.88
N GLY A 109 9.89 8.41 -9.09
CA GLY A 109 10.14 7.38 -8.08
C GLY A 109 8.91 6.54 -7.68
N GLY A 110 7.87 6.46 -8.53
CA GLY A 110 6.63 5.72 -8.24
C GLY A 110 5.49 6.60 -7.71
N ALA A 111 5.71 7.90 -7.47
CA ALA A 111 4.63 8.80 -7.07
C ALA A 111 3.72 9.22 -8.25
N CYS A 112 3.92 8.68 -9.45
CA CYS A 112 3.17 9.03 -10.65
C CYS A 112 3.23 7.88 -11.66
N ARG A 113 2.16 7.68 -12.43
CA ARG A 113 2.19 6.90 -13.68
C ARG A 113 1.77 7.76 -14.86
N GLN A 114 2.43 7.58 -16.00
CA GLN A 114 2.12 8.28 -17.25
C GLN A 114 1.73 7.29 -18.33
N CYS A 115 0.66 7.60 -19.07
CA CYS A 115 0.22 6.83 -20.23
C CYS A 115 1.30 6.82 -21.33
N THR A 116 1.54 5.65 -21.91
CA THR A 116 2.48 5.44 -23.03
C THR A 116 1.84 5.62 -24.40
N GLY A 117 0.51 5.79 -24.47
CA GLY A 117 -0.19 6.05 -25.73
C GLY A 117 0.20 7.40 -26.33
N SER A 118 0.58 7.39 -27.62
CA SER A 118 1.11 8.53 -28.38
C SER A 118 0.30 9.81 -28.21
N ASP A 119 -1.03 9.69 -28.27
CA ASP A 119 -1.95 10.83 -28.30
C ASP A 119 -2.64 11.10 -26.96
N CYS A 120 -2.30 10.34 -25.90
CA CYS A 120 -2.93 10.48 -24.60
C CYS A 120 -2.04 11.25 -23.61
N GLY A 121 -0.84 10.73 -23.34
CA GLY A 121 0.11 11.32 -22.38
C GLY A 121 -0.41 11.55 -20.95
N SER A 122 -1.61 11.07 -20.59
CA SER A 122 -2.28 11.36 -19.32
C SER A 122 -1.46 10.86 -18.13
N ARG A 123 -1.45 11.64 -17.05
CA ARG A 123 -0.79 11.29 -15.79
C ARG A 123 -1.83 10.97 -14.73
N VAL A 124 -1.48 10.04 -13.85
CA VAL A 124 -2.27 9.68 -12.67
C VAL A 124 -1.36 9.65 -11.45
N TYR A 125 -1.90 10.08 -10.33
CA TYR A 125 -1.23 10.17 -9.03
C TYR A 125 -1.98 9.30 -8.02
N PRO A 126 -1.29 8.83 -6.96
CA PRO A 126 -1.95 8.10 -5.87
C PRO A 126 -3.12 8.91 -5.29
N ARG A 127 -4.26 8.24 -5.11
CA ARG A 127 -5.45 8.82 -4.50
C ARG A 127 -5.34 8.72 -2.98
N ILE A 128 -5.65 9.82 -2.30
CA ILE A 128 -5.81 9.85 -0.84
C ILE A 128 -7.29 10.11 -0.56
N ASP A 129 -8.00 9.10 -0.05
CA ASP A 129 -9.40 9.22 0.33
C ASP A 129 -9.50 9.72 1.78
N SER A 130 -10.11 10.88 1.98
CA SER A 130 -10.29 11.46 3.32
C SER A 130 -11.32 10.64 4.11
N ALA A 131 -11.00 10.33 5.36
CA ALA A 131 -11.87 9.60 6.27
C ALA A 131 -11.87 10.25 7.65
N ALA A 132 -13.04 10.25 8.28
CA ALA A 132 -13.21 10.71 9.65
C ALA A 132 -13.42 9.50 10.58
N ILE A 133 -12.92 9.64 11.80
CA ILE A 133 -13.15 8.71 12.91
C ILE A 133 -13.64 9.52 14.11
N MET A 134 -14.75 9.08 14.73
CA MET A 134 -15.47 9.87 15.72
C MET A 134 -15.90 9.03 16.92
N LEU A 135 -15.61 9.53 18.13
CA LEU A 135 -16.20 9.04 19.36
C LEU A 135 -17.48 9.82 19.62
N VAL A 136 -18.62 9.14 19.63
CA VAL A 136 -19.91 9.74 19.95
C VAL A 136 -20.19 9.49 21.42
N THR A 137 -20.21 10.55 22.22
CA THR A 137 -20.50 10.48 23.66
C THR A 137 -21.96 10.78 23.94
N SER A 138 -22.50 10.19 25.00
CA SER A 138 -23.82 10.53 25.52
C SER A 138 -23.84 11.94 26.12
N PRO A 139 -25.00 12.60 26.24
CA PRO A 139 -25.10 13.92 26.86
C PRO A 139 -24.58 14.01 28.30
N CYS A 140 -24.58 12.90 29.07
CA CYS A 140 -24.02 12.84 30.41
C CYS A 140 -22.52 12.48 30.45
N GLU A 141 -21.89 12.28 29.28
CA GLU A 141 -20.48 11.91 29.12
C GLU A 141 -20.01 10.59 29.78
N GLU A 142 -20.93 9.81 30.36
CA GLU A 142 -20.60 8.51 30.99
C GLU A 142 -20.58 7.34 30.01
N TYR A 143 -21.26 7.49 28.87
CA TYR A 143 -21.37 6.44 27.84
C TYR A 143 -20.87 6.92 26.49
N ALA A 144 -20.36 5.99 25.69
CA ALA A 144 -20.01 6.23 24.30
C ALA A 144 -20.60 5.16 23.37
N LEU A 145 -21.01 5.59 22.18
CA LEU A 145 -21.48 4.69 21.14
C LEU A 145 -20.29 4.07 20.41
N LEU A 146 -20.25 2.73 20.43
CA LEU A 146 -19.29 1.93 19.69
C LEU A 146 -19.99 1.03 18.68
N GLY A 147 -19.32 0.78 17.55
CA GLY A 147 -19.78 -0.11 16.49
C GLY A 147 -18.87 -1.31 16.31
N ARG A 148 -19.38 -2.34 15.61
CA ARG A 148 -18.57 -3.47 15.15
C ARG A 148 -19.04 -3.98 13.80
N LYS A 149 -18.12 -4.57 13.03
CA LYS A 149 -18.47 -5.34 11.83
C LYS A 149 -18.72 -6.81 12.19
N LYS A 150 -19.56 -7.48 11.40
CA LYS A 150 -19.85 -8.93 11.54
C LYS A 150 -18.58 -9.78 11.48
N ALA A 151 -17.64 -9.43 10.61
CA ALA A 151 -16.39 -10.17 10.41
C ALA A 151 -15.33 -9.97 11.52
N TRP A 152 -15.56 -9.08 12.50
CA TRP A 152 -14.56 -8.82 13.55
C TRP A 152 -14.58 -9.89 14.64
N PRO A 153 -13.45 -10.14 15.33
CA PRO A 153 -13.41 -11.00 16.51
C PRO A 153 -14.46 -10.63 17.56
N GLN A 154 -14.95 -11.61 18.32
CA GLN A 154 -15.88 -11.36 19.41
C GLN A 154 -15.26 -10.41 20.45
N GLY A 155 -16.07 -9.52 21.02
CA GLY A 155 -15.62 -8.51 21.99
C GLY A 155 -14.92 -7.30 21.38
N ARG A 156 -14.60 -7.28 20.07
CA ARG A 156 -13.97 -6.13 19.41
C ARG A 156 -15.02 -5.10 18.98
N TYR A 157 -14.91 -3.91 19.55
CA TYR A 157 -15.69 -2.71 19.20
C TYR A 157 -14.75 -1.54 18.90
N SER A 158 -15.23 -0.55 18.14
CA SER A 158 -14.48 0.64 17.79
C SER A 158 -15.40 1.85 17.65
N THR A 159 -14.82 3.04 17.63
CA THR A 159 -15.51 4.28 17.25
C THR A 159 -16.03 4.19 15.82
N LEU A 160 -16.97 5.07 15.48
CA LEU A 160 -17.54 5.12 14.15
C LEU A 160 -16.56 5.81 13.19
N ALA A 161 -16.48 5.33 11.96
CA ALA A 161 -15.63 5.89 10.92
C ALA A 161 -16.28 5.79 9.54
N GLY A 162 -15.99 6.76 8.67
CA GLY A 162 -16.53 6.83 7.32
C GLY A 162 -15.71 7.74 6.41
N PHE A 163 -15.86 7.56 5.10
CA PHE A 163 -15.24 8.46 4.12
C PHE A 163 -15.97 9.80 4.08
N ALA A 164 -15.21 10.87 3.89
CA ALA A 164 -15.79 12.18 3.59
C ALA A 164 -16.28 12.19 2.14
N GLU A 165 -17.50 12.68 1.93
CA GLU A 165 -18.07 12.87 0.60
C GLU A 165 -17.90 14.33 0.14
N VAL A 166 -17.82 14.52 -1.17
CA VAL A 166 -17.82 15.87 -1.75
C VAL A 166 -19.24 16.43 -1.59
N SER A 167 -19.38 17.48 -0.79
CA SER A 167 -20.63 18.24 -0.73
C SER A 167 -20.80 19.04 -2.02
N LEU A 168 -21.94 18.86 -2.69
CA LEU A 168 -22.36 19.67 -3.84
C LEU A 168 -22.86 21.05 -3.39
#